data_AF-A0A662G6J6-F1
#
_entry.id   AF-A0A662G6J6-F1
#
_cell.length_a   1.000
_cell.length_b   1.000
_cell.length_c   1.000
_cell.angle_alpha   90.00
_cell.angle_beta   90.00
_cell.angle_gamma   90.00
#
_symmetry.space_group_name_H-M   'P 1'
#
loop_
_entity.id
_entity.type
_entity.pdbx_description
1 polymer ?
#
loop_
_entity_poly.entity_id
_entity_poly.type
_entity_poly.pdbx_seq_one_letter_code
_entity_poly.pdbx_strand_id
1 'polypeptide(L)'
;QLRIKASLLRLTGEVPRLHGIRELLGMLARELEDLGLKEDALRIMDFVRRRRDVLIDIEAAYTESRYGVGPIVKSIVEEMLGVAEELFKLLDEVEERVLG
;
A
#
# COMPACT_ATOMS: atom_id res chain seq x y z
N GLN A 1 4.16 -3.55 -2.29
CA GLN A 1 3.94 -3.26 -3.73
C GLN A 1 3.06 -4.31 -4.43
N LEU A 2 3.48 -5.59 -4.50
CA LEU A 2 2.75 -6.62 -5.26
C LEU A 2 1.29 -6.81 -4.82
N ARG A 3 1.02 -6.81 -3.51
CA ARG A 3 -0.35 -6.92 -2.97
C ARG A 3 -1.29 -5.82 -3.49
N ILE A 4 -0.81 -4.58 -3.64
CA ILE A 4 -1.59 -3.45 -4.17
C ILE A 4 -1.83 -3.63 -5.67
N LYS A 5 -0.82 -4.09 -6.41
CA LYS A 5 -0.95 -4.39 -7.84
C LYS A 5 -1.96 -5.52 -8.08
N ALA A 6 -2.00 -6.52 -7.21
CA ALA A 6 -3.01 -7.57 -7.27
C ALA A 6 -4.43 -7.03 -7.04
N SER A 7 -4.60 -6.07 -6.12
CA SER A 7 -5.89 -5.35 -5.96
C SER A 7 -6.28 -4.60 -7.22
N LEU A 8 -5.37 -3.78 -7.75
CA LEU A 8 -5.61 -3.01 -8.97
C LEU A 8 -5.96 -3.92 -10.14
N LEU A 9 -5.22 -5.01 -10.35
CA LEU A 9 -5.53 -6.01 -11.37
C LEU A 9 -6.95 -6.59 -11.21
N ARG A 10 -7.37 -6.90 -9.98
CA ARG A 10 -8.71 -7.46 -9.74
C ARG A 10 -9.83 -6.44 -9.95
N LEU A 11 -9.57 -5.17 -9.67
CA LEU A 11 -10.56 -4.11 -9.80
C LEU A 11 -10.67 -3.55 -11.22
N THR A 12 -9.53 -3.39 -11.92
CA THR A 12 -9.48 -2.69 -13.21
C THR A 12 -9.15 -3.62 -14.38
N GLY A 13 -8.67 -4.84 -14.13
CA GLY A 13 -8.15 -5.74 -15.16
C GLY A 13 -6.74 -5.40 -15.64
N GLU A 14 -6.11 -4.34 -15.11
CA GLU A 14 -4.79 -3.87 -15.54
C GLU A 14 -3.76 -3.91 -14.41
N VAL A 15 -2.51 -4.23 -14.75
CA VAL A 15 -1.39 -4.16 -13.80
C VAL A 15 -0.61 -2.86 -14.04
N PRO A 16 -0.60 -1.92 -13.06
CA PRO A 16 0.16 -0.69 -13.22
C PRO A 16 1.66 -0.93 -13.32
N ARG A 17 2.32 -0.12 -14.17
CA ARG A 17 3.78 -0.10 -14.30
C ARG A 17 4.48 0.71 -13.20
N LEU A 18 3.74 1.36 -12.31
CA LEU A 18 4.29 2.13 -11.19
C LEU A 18 4.95 1.22 -10.14
N HIS A 19 5.91 1.78 -9.40
CA HIS A 19 6.66 1.05 -8.38
C HIS A 19 6.56 1.62 -6.96
N GLY A 20 6.21 2.89 -6.81
CA GLY A 20 5.96 3.48 -5.49
C GLY A 20 4.73 2.88 -4.82
N ILE A 21 4.87 2.44 -3.57
CA ILE A 21 3.75 2.00 -2.73
C ILE A 21 2.73 3.11 -2.59
N ARG A 22 3.19 4.34 -2.28
CA ARG A 22 2.30 5.49 -2.10
C ARG A 22 1.59 5.90 -3.40
N GLU A 23 2.30 5.84 -4.53
CA GLU A 23 1.73 6.12 -5.85
C GLU A 23 0.67 5.07 -6.24
N LEU A 24 0.95 3.79 -5.99
CA LEU A 24 0.01 2.71 -6.25
C LEU A 24 -1.24 2.82 -5.35
N LEU A 25 -1.09 3.24 -4.10
CA LEU A 25 -2.22 3.48 -3.19
C LEU A 25 -3.04 4.70 -3.62
N GLY A 26 -2.40 5.76 -4.10
CA GLY A 26 -3.10 6.91 -4.68
C GLY A 26 -3.89 6.53 -5.94
N MET A 27 -3.30 5.71 -6.81
CA MET A 27 -4.00 5.15 -7.97
C MET A 27 -5.20 4.29 -7.54
N LEU A 28 -5.02 3.39 -6.57
CA LEU A 28 -6.12 2.58 -6.03
C LEU A 28 -7.25 3.44 -5.47
N ALA A 29 -6.94 4.47 -4.67
CA ALA A 29 -7.94 5.38 -4.15
C ALA A 29 -8.72 6.07 -5.27
N ARG A 30 -8.03 6.49 -6.35
CA ARG A 30 -8.68 7.10 -7.50
C ARG A 30 -9.62 6.14 -8.22
N GLU A 31 -9.20 4.91 -8.47
CA GLU A 31 -10.05 3.89 -9.10
C GLU A 31 -11.30 3.61 -8.25
N LEU A 32 -11.15 3.56 -6.92
CA LEU A 32 -12.29 3.41 -6.01
C LEU A 32 -13.25 4.60 -6.08
N GLU A 33 -12.75 5.84 -6.18
CA GLU A 33 -13.61 7.02 -6.39
C GLU A 33 -14.38 6.95 -7.71
N ASP A 34 -13.71 6.54 -8.79
CA ASP A 34 -14.30 6.44 -10.13
C ASP A 34 -15.37 5.31 -10.18
N LEU A 35 -15.25 4.29 -9.33
CA LEU A 35 -16.28 3.26 -9.08
C LEU A 35 -17.40 3.69 -8.11
N GLY A 36 -17.36 4.92 -7.58
CA GLY A 36 -18.35 5.45 -6.64
C GLY A 36 -18.13 5.06 -5.17
N LEU A 37 -17.03 4.38 -4.85
CA LEU A 37 -16.69 3.86 -3.52
C LEU A 37 -15.87 4.88 -2.71
N LYS A 38 -16.44 6.07 -2.52
CA LYS A 38 -15.74 7.21 -1.89
C LYS A 38 -15.26 6.93 -0.47
N GLU A 39 -16.02 6.16 0.31
CA GLU A 39 -15.63 5.81 1.68
C GLU A 39 -14.36 4.96 1.70
N ASP A 40 -14.27 3.94 0.83
CA ASP A 40 -13.09 3.09 0.75
C ASP A 40 -11.88 3.86 0.18
N ALA A 41 -12.09 4.74 -0.79
CA ALA A 41 -11.05 5.65 -1.26
C ALA A 41 -10.49 6.53 -0.13
N LEU A 42 -11.37 7.11 0.70
CA LEU A 42 -10.97 7.91 1.86
C LEU A 42 -10.19 7.08 2.88
N ARG A 43 -10.58 5.83 3.13
CA ARG A 43 -9.87 4.92 4.04
C ARG A 43 -8.46 4.63 3.56
N ILE A 44 -8.26 4.40 2.26
CA ILE A 44 -6.93 4.24 1.65
C ILE A 44 -6.10 5.51 1.84
N MET A 45 -6.67 6.69 1.54
CA MET A 45 -5.96 7.97 1.68
C MET A 45 -5.62 8.31 3.13
N ASP A 46 -6.50 8.00 4.07
CA ASP A 46 -6.28 8.15 5.51
C ASP A 46 -5.16 7.23 6.00
N PHE A 47 -5.12 5.97 5.54
CA PHE A 47 -4.03 5.07 5.82
C PHE A 47 -2.68 5.62 5.33
N VAL A 48 -2.61 6.07 4.07
CA VAL A 48 -1.40 6.66 3.48
C VAL A 48 -0.93 7.87 4.29
N ARG A 49 -1.85 8.72 4.72
CA ARG A 49 -1.53 9.91 5.52
C ARG A 49 -0.99 9.55 6.90
N ARG A 50 -1.65 8.62 7.61
CA ARG A 50 -1.28 8.20 8.97
C ARG A 50 0.04 7.43 9.00
N ARG A 51 0.36 6.67 7.96
CA ARG A 51 1.54 5.79 7.89
C ARG A 51 2.64 6.31 6.98
N ARG A 52 2.57 7.59 6.57
CA ARG A 52 3.43 8.18 5.54
C ARG A 52 4.92 7.90 5.74
N ASP A 53 5.42 8.12 6.95
CA ASP A 53 6.86 8.03 7.23
C ASP A 53 7.33 6.58 7.16
N VAL A 54 6.59 5.65 7.78
CA VAL A 54 6.89 4.21 7.69
C VAL A 54 6.79 3.69 6.25
N LEU A 55 5.84 4.20 5.45
CA LEU A 55 5.74 3.82 4.02
C LEU A 55 6.95 4.31 3.21
N ILE A 56 7.50 5.49 3.52
CA ILE A 56 8.75 5.98 2.93
C ILE A 56 9.90 5.07 3.32
N ASP A 57 9.99 4.68 4.59
CA ASP A 57 11.05 3.81 5.08
C ASP A 57 10.98 2.42 4.45
N ILE A 58 9.79 1.86 4.24
CA ILE A 58 9.59 0.58 3.53
C ILE A 58 10.06 0.68 2.06
N GLU A 59 9.77 1.79 1.37
CA GLU A 59 10.22 2.03 0.00
C GLU A 59 11.76 2.17 -0.06
N ALA A 60 12.35 2.90 0.89
CA ALA A 60 13.80 3.08 1.00
C ALA A 60 14.51 1.76 1.33
N ALA A 61 13.97 0.96 2.25
CA ALA A 61 14.53 -0.33 2.66
C ALA A 61 14.67 -1.32 1.50
N TYR A 62 13.80 -1.24 0.47
CA TYR A 62 13.94 -2.08 -0.74
C TYR A 62 15.19 -1.71 -1.59
N THR A 63 15.64 -0.47 -1.49
CA THR A 63 16.85 0.05 -2.14
C THR A 63 18.07 -0.16 -1.24
N GLU A 64 17.95 0.14 0.05
CA GLU A 64 19.03 0.03 1.04
C GLU A 64 19.36 -1.41 1.43
N SER A 65 18.39 -2.34 1.48
CA SER A 65 18.69 -3.76 1.73
C SER A 65 19.62 -4.39 0.69
N ARG A 66 19.76 -3.77 -0.50
CA ARG A 66 20.66 -4.21 -1.55
C ARG A 66 22.03 -3.53 -1.55
N TYR A 67 22.17 -2.38 -0.89
CA TYR A 67 23.37 -1.53 -1.00
C TYR A 67 23.83 -0.87 0.32
N GLY A 68 23.10 -1.07 1.42
CA GLY A 68 23.30 -0.43 2.72
C GLY A 68 24.14 -1.29 3.66
N VAL A 69 25.06 -0.66 4.38
CA VAL A 69 26.06 -1.29 5.27
C VAL A 69 25.70 -1.07 6.75
N GLY A 70 24.51 -0.55 7.06
CA GLY A 70 24.07 -0.19 8.41
C GLY A 70 23.19 -1.24 9.08
N PRO A 71 23.30 -1.46 10.41
CA PRO A 71 22.37 -2.32 11.14
C PRO A 71 20.97 -1.69 11.17
N ILE A 72 19.96 -2.40 10.67
CA ILE A 72 18.55 -2.00 10.85
C ILE A 72 18.12 -2.40 12.27
N VAL A 73 17.56 -1.45 13.02
CA VAL A 73 17.07 -1.70 14.38
C VAL A 73 15.83 -2.60 14.32
N LYS A 74 15.80 -3.67 15.10
CA LYS A 74 14.69 -4.63 15.16
C LYS A 74 13.31 -3.96 15.30
N SER A 75 13.20 -2.93 16.15
CA SER A 75 11.95 -2.21 16.37
C SER A 75 11.43 -1.50 15.10
N ILE A 76 12.32 -1.01 14.24
CA ILE A 76 11.95 -0.38 12.96
C ILE A 76 11.38 -1.45 12.02
N VAL A 77 12.01 -2.63 11.95
CA VAL A 77 11.52 -3.74 11.13
C VAL A 77 10.14 -4.21 11.62
N GLU A 78 9.96 -4.32 12.93
CA GLU A 78 8.67 -4.71 13.52
C GLU A 78 7.57 -3.68 13.20
N GLU A 79 7.87 -2.38 13.23
CA GLU A 79 6.92 -1.34 12.83
C GLU A 79 6.56 -1.43 11.34
N MET A 80 7.56 -1.63 10.46
CA MET A 80 7.34 -1.83 9.03
C MET A 80 6.44 -3.04 8.74
N LEU A 81 6.69 -4.16 9.42
CA LEU A 81 5.87 -5.37 9.30
C LEU A 81 4.44 -5.10 9.77
N GLY A 82 4.26 -4.42 10.90
CA GLY A 82 2.92 -4.06 11.40
C GLY A 82 2.15 -3.18 10.41
N VAL A 83 2.80 -2.20 9.78
CA VAL A 83 2.17 -1.37 8.73
C VAL A 83 1.85 -2.18 7.48
N ALA A 84 2.68 -3.15 7.09
CA ALA A 84 2.39 -4.04 5.97
C ALA A 84 1.17 -4.93 6.25
N GLU A 85 1.04 -5.47 7.46
CA GLU A 85 -0.12 -6.25 7.87
C GLU A 85 -1.40 -5.42 7.94
N GLU A 86 -1.34 -4.19 8.49
CA GLU A 86 -2.47 -3.25 8.50
C GLU A 86 -2.93 -2.95 7.06
N LEU A 87 -1.98 -2.74 6.13
CA LEU A 87 -2.30 -2.52 4.72
C LEU A 87 -2.98 -3.74 4.09
N PHE A 88 -2.51 -4.95 4.38
CA PHE A 88 -3.09 -6.16 3.78
C PHE A 88 -4.55 -6.34 4.21
N LYS A 89 -4.82 -6.17 5.51
CA LYS A 89 -6.19 -6.21 6.04
C LYS A 89 -7.08 -5.15 5.40
N LEU A 90 -6.59 -3.91 5.28
CA LEU A 90 -7.34 -2.85 4.62
C LEU A 90 -7.68 -3.21 3.17
N LEU A 91 -6.74 -3.79 2.42
CA LEU A 91 -6.98 -4.21 1.03
C LEU A 91 -7.95 -5.39 0.94
N ASP A 92 -7.88 -6.35 1.86
CA ASP A 92 -8.84 -7.47 1.93
C ASP A 92 -10.27 -6.92 2.16
N GLU A 93 -10.44 -6.03 3.15
CA GLU A 93 -11.74 -5.42 3.46
C GLU A 93 -12.30 -4.58 2.32
N VAL A 94 -11.45 -3.88 1.57
CA VAL A 94 -11.87 -3.14 0.37
C VAL A 94 -12.29 -4.12 -0.72
N GLU A 95 -11.47 -5.12 -1.03
CA GLU A 95 -11.76 -6.10 -2.07
C GLU A 95 -13.06 -6.88 -1.81
N GLU A 96 -13.31 -7.29 -0.56
CA GLU A 96 -14.56 -7.95 -0.17
C GLU A 96 -15.80 -7.09 -0.45
N ARG A 97 -15.70 -5.77 -0.28
CA ARG A 97 -16.82 -4.84 -0.54
C ARG A 97 -17.04 -4.56 -2.03
N VAL A 98 -15.98 -4.63 -2.83
CA VAL A 98 -16.08 -4.34 -4.27
C VAL A 98 -16.43 -5.59 -5.09
N LEU A 99 -15.92 -6.75 -4.69
CA LEU A 99 -16.00 -8.00 -5.46
C LEU A 99 -17.00 -9.02 -4.89
N GLY A 100 -17.46 -8.83 -3.64
CA GLY A 100 -18.50 -9.63 -3.00
C GLY A 100 -19.89 -9.04 -3.20
#